data_AF-A0A2J6HYW1-F1
#
_entry.id   AF-A0A2J6HYW1-F1
#
_cell.length_a   1.000
_cell.length_b   1.000
_cell.length_c   1.000
_cell.angle_alpha   90.00
_cell.angle_beta   90.00
_cell.angle_gamma   90.00
#
_symmetry.space_group_name_H-M   'P 1'
#
loop_
_entity.id
_entity.type
_entity.pdbx_description
1 polymer ?
#
loop_
_entity_poly.entity_id
_entity_poly.type
_entity_poly.pdbx_seq_one_letter_code
_entity_poly.pdbx_strand_id
1 'polypeptide(L)'
;MNTATKGNIYLTWTLRILLMIMIVLFALFSMDVFEGEQGFWDTTVAFLMHNIPSFVMIIILIIAWKREDIGGVLLILSVIGFAIFLFTRMSNFMYGTLIMLGIPFLIGAMFVVNYYLLGKAPDDNTPSDS
;
A
#
# COMPACT_ATOMS: atom_id res chain seq x y z
N MET A 1 -24.68 11.36 -6.56
CA MET A 1 -24.13 10.00 -6.44
C MET A 1 -23.43 9.95 -5.09
N ASN A 2 -24.08 9.41 -4.05
CA ASN A 2 -23.53 9.38 -2.70
C ASN A 2 -22.36 8.40 -2.65
N THR A 3 -21.13 8.93 -2.72
CA THR A 3 -19.93 8.17 -2.42
C THR A 3 -19.90 7.99 -0.91
N ALA A 4 -20.42 6.86 -0.44
CA ALA A 4 -20.39 6.46 0.95
C ALA A 4 -18.95 6.16 1.39
N THR A 5 -18.13 7.21 1.50
CA THR A 5 -16.87 7.15 2.23
C THR A 5 -17.21 7.31 3.70
N LYS A 6 -17.66 6.21 4.32
CA LYS A 6 -17.89 6.13 5.77
C LYS A 6 -16.52 6.12 6.48
N GLY A 7 -15.80 7.24 6.51
CA GLY A 7 -14.49 7.34 7.15
C GLY A 7 -13.98 8.78 7.12
N ASN A 8 -13.01 9.12 7.97
CA ASN A 8 -12.49 10.48 8.03
C ASN A 8 -11.74 10.82 6.72
N ILE A 9 -12.29 11.77 5.96
CA ILE A 9 -11.76 12.18 4.64
C ILE A 9 -10.31 12.68 4.72
N TYR A 10 -9.94 13.38 5.80
CA TYR A 10 -8.57 13.87 6.00
C TYR A 10 -7.58 12.71 6.18
N LEU A 11 -7.98 11.66 6.89
CA LEU A 11 -7.12 10.49 7.12
C LEU A 11 -6.89 9.72 5.82
N THR A 12 -7.94 9.55 5.00
CA THR A 12 -7.80 8.95 3.67
C THR A 12 -6.84 9.74 2.80
N TRP A 13 -6.96 11.06 2.74
CA TRP A 13 -6.06 11.89 1.95
C TRP A 13 -4.61 11.78 2.42
N THR A 14 -4.38 11.81 3.74
CA THR A 14 -3.05 11.56 4.32
C THR A 14 -2.49 10.20 3.90
N LEU A 15 -3.30 9.15 3.96
CA LEU A 15 -2.87 7.80 3.57
C LEU A 15 -2.56 7.69 2.07
N ARG A 16 -3.30 8.40 1.20
CA ARG A 16 -3.00 8.48 -0.24
C ARG A 16 -1.68 9.19 -0.51
N ILE A 17 -1.43 10.31 0.17
CA ILE A 17 -0.15 11.04 0.09
C ILE A 17 0.99 10.14 0.56
N LEU A 18 0.80 9.45 1.68
CA LEU A 18 1.80 8.53 2.21
C LEU A 18 2.09 7.37 1.24
N LEU A 19 1.05 6.82 0.61
CA LEU A 19 1.23 5.77 -0.41
C LEU A 19 1.95 6.29 -1.66
N MET A 20 1.67 7.53 -2.12
CA MET A 20 2.41 8.15 -3.22
C MET A 20 3.90 8.31 -2.88
N ILE A 21 4.21 8.79 -1.67
CA ILE A 21 5.60 8.90 -1.19
C ILE A 21 6.27 7.51 -1.16
N MET A 22 5.57 6.48 -0.70
CA MET A 22 6.09 5.12 -0.68
C MET A 22 6.41 4.56 -2.06
N ILE A 23 5.54 4.80 -3.06
CA ILE A 23 5.79 4.40 -4.45
C ILE A 23 7.08 5.04 -4.98
N VAL A 24 7.27 6.34 -4.72
CA VAL A 24 8.49 7.06 -5.12
C VAL A 24 9.72 6.49 -4.41
N LEU A 25 9.63 6.21 -3.11
CA LEU A 25 10.74 5.63 -2.35
C LEU A 25 11.14 4.24 -2.89
N PHE A 26 10.16 3.39 -3.21
CA PHE A 26 10.41 2.07 -3.80
C PHE A 26 11.04 2.18 -5.20
N ALA A 27 10.61 3.15 -6.00
CA ALA A 27 11.25 3.43 -7.29
C ALA A 27 12.70 3.90 -7.15
N LEU A 28 13.02 4.67 -6.09
CA LEU A 28 14.40 5.06 -5.80
C LEU A 28 15.27 3.86 -5.39
N PHE A 29 14.75 2.92 -4.60
CA PHE A 29 15.47 1.69 -4.28
C PHE A 29 15.78 0.85 -5.54
N SER A 30 14.88 0.88 -6.54
CA SER A 30 15.14 0.22 -7.82
C SER A 30 16.31 0.83 -8.59
N MET A 31 16.76 2.04 -8.26
CA MET A 31 17.91 2.67 -8.93
C MET A 31 19.25 1.98 -8.56
N ASP A 32 19.29 1.17 -7.50
CA ASP A 32 20.47 0.38 -7.09
C ASP A 32 20.98 -0.55 -8.21
N VAL A 33 20.10 -0.98 -9.12
CA VAL A 33 20.49 -1.83 -10.27
C VAL A 33 21.46 -1.15 -11.24
N PHE A 34 21.56 0.19 -11.22
CA PHE A 34 22.49 0.95 -12.07
C PHE A 34 23.93 0.92 -11.56
N GLU A 35 24.17 0.48 -10.32
CA GLU A 35 25.52 0.31 -9.76
C GLU A 35 26.19 -1.00 -10.22
N GLY A 36 25.44 -1.92 -10.86
CA GLY A 36 25.95 -3.19 -11.35
C GLY A 36 26.67 -3.08 -12.71
N GLU A 37 27.76 -3.84 -12.90
CA GLU A 37 28.51 -3.96 -14.17
C GLU A 37 27.76 -4.81 -15.23
N GLN A 38 26.49 -4.53 -15.47
CA GLN A 38 25.68 -5.23 -16.48
C GLN A 38 25.56 -4.41 -17.76
N GLY A 39 25.29 -5.07 -18.89
CA GLY A 39 25.08 -4.39 -20.16
C GLY A 39 23.83 -3.49 -20.12
N PHE A 40 23.78 -2.46 -20.97
CA PHE A 40 22.68 -1.47 -21.00
C PHE A 40 21.27 -2.09 -21.05
N TRP A 41 21.10 -3.16 -21.83
CA TRP A 41 19.83 -3.89 -21.95
C TRP A 41 19.49 -4.69 -20.69
N ASP A 42 20.48 -5.33 -20.07
CA ASP A 42 20.30 -6.12 -18.85
C ASP A 42 19.92 -5.20 -17.67
N THR A 43 20.59 -4.06 -17.51
CA THR A 43 20.26 -3.05 -16.50
C THR A 43 18.84 -2.53 -16.66
N THR A 44 18.39 -2.27 -17.90
CA THR A 44 17.02 -1.80 -18.17
C THR A 44 15.98 -2.84 -17.76
N VAL A 45 16.21 -4.11 -18.11
CA VAL A 45 15.31 -5.21 -17.74
C VAL A 45 15.32 -5.42 -16.22
N ALA A 46 16.48 -5.38 -15.58
CA ALA A 46 16.63 -5.49 -14.13
C ALA A 46 15.87 -4.36 -13.42
N PHE A 47 15.97 -3.12 -13.90
CA PHE A 47 15.24 -1.97 -13.37
C PHE A 47 13.71 -2.15 -13.46
N LEU A 48 13.20 -2.66 -14.58
CA LEU A 48 11.76 -2.92 -14.72
C LEU A 48 11.29 -4.04 -13.79
N MET A 49 12.09 -5.10 -13.62
CA MET A 49 11.78 -6.18 -12.69
C MET A 49 11.82 -5.71 -11.24
N HIS A 50 12.76 -4.85 -10.87
CA HIS A 50 12.90 -4.34 -9.51
C HIS A 50 11.80 -3.33 -9.15
N ASN A 51 11.18 -2.69 -10.15
CA ASN A 51 10.01 -1.81 -9.98
C ASN A 51 8.65 -2.54 -9.95
N ILE A 52 8.61 -3.87 -10.10
CA ILE A 52 7.36 -4.64 -9.96
C ILE A 52 6.59 -4.30 -8.67
N PRO A 53 7.24 -4.22 -7.48
CA PRO A 53 6.56 -3.84 -6.25
C PRO A 53 5.91 -2.44 -6.33
N SER A 54 6.60 -1.45 -6.94
CA SER A 54 6.07 -0.10 -7.16
C SER A 54 4.84 -0.12 -8.08
N PHE A 55 4.89 -0.87 -9.17
CA PHE A 55 3.75 -0.99 -10.10
C PHE A 55 2.53 -1.61 -9.43
N VAL A 56 2.71 -2.64 -8.59
CA VAL A 56 1.62 -3.23 -7.80
C VAL A 56 1.00 -2.17 -6.88
N MET A 57 1.81 -1.38 -6.17
CA MET A 57 1.29 -0.31 -5.30
C MET A 57 0.56 0.79 -6.08
N ILE A 58 1.02 1.14 -7.29
CA ILE A 58 0.33 2.10 -8.16
C ILE A 58 -1.07 1.60 -8.54
N ILE A 59 -1.20 0.32 -8.92
CA ILE A 59 -2.50 -0.29 -9.24
C ILE A 59 -3.44 -0.21 -8.03
N ILE A 60 -2.93 -0.51 -6.83
CA ILE A 60 -3.70 -0.44 -5.60
C ILE A 60 -4.13 0.99 -5.29
N LEU A 61 -3.25 1.98 -5.52
CA LEU A 61 -3.58 3.41 -5.37
C LEU A 61 -4.74 3.82 -6.28
N ILE A 62 -4.71 3.38 -7.54
CA ILE A 62 -5.76 3.67 -8.53
C ILE A 62 -7.09 3.04 -8.08
N ILE A 63 -7.06 1.81 -7.54
CA ILE A 63 -8.26 1.17 -7.00
C ILE A 63 -8.76 1.91 -5.74
N ALA A 64 -7.84 2.33 -4.87
CA ALA A 64 -8.13 3.08 -3.65
C ALA A 64 -8.74 4.48 -3.91
N TRP A 65 -8.60 5.02 -5.13
CA TRP A 65 -9.27 6.25 -5.54
C TRP A 65 -10.78 6.09 -5.70
N LYS A 66 -11.24 4.91 -6.16
CA LYS A 66 -12.68 4.62 -6.27
C LYS A 66 -13.25 3.89 -5.06
N ARG A 67 -12.45 3.04 -4.41
CA ARG A 67 -12.86 2.17 -3.30
C ARG A 67 -11.76 2.06 -2.25
N GLU A 68 -11.84 2.91 -1.25
CA GLU A 68 -10.85 3.02 -0.16
C GLU A 68 -10.77 1.74 0.69
N ASP A 69 -11.92 1.10 0.88
CA ASP A 69 -12.07 -0.18 1.59
C ASP A 69 -11.29 -1.30 0.92
N ILE A 70 -11.45 -1.43 -0.40
CA ILE A 70 -10.74 -2.44 -1.20
C ILE A 70 -9.27 -2.08 -1.33
N GLY A 71 -8.92 -0.80 -1.47
CA GLY A 71 -7.54 -0.35 -1.56
C GLY A 71 -6.70 -0.78 -0.36
N GLY A 72 -7.20 -0.58 0.87
CA GLY A 72 -6.51 -1.00 2.09
C GLY A 72 -6.33 -2.52 2.19
N VAL A 73 -7.39 -3.27 1.91
CA VAL A 73 -7.35 -4.74 1.95
C VAL A 73 -6.40 -5.30 0.88
N LEU A 74 -6.44 -4.76 -0.35
CA LEU A 74 -5.52 -5.15 -1.41
C LEU A 74 -4.07 -4.84 -1.07
N LEU A 75 -3.80 -3.73 -0.37
CA LEU A 75 -2.46 -3.39 0.08
C LEU A 75 -1.94 -4.41 1.08
N ILE A 76 -2.75 -4.78 2.07
CA ILE A 76 -2.39 -5.82 3.06
C ILE A 76 -2.15 -7.16 2.35
N LEU A 77 -3.06 -7.57 1.45
CA LEU A 77 -2.92 -8.83 0.70
C LEU A 77 -1.65 -8.84 -0.15
N SER A 78 -1.32 -7.71 -0.78
CA SER A 78 -0.10 -7.57 -1.59
C SER A 78 1.16 -7.70 -0.72
N VAL A 79 1.16 -7.09 0.47
CA VAL A 79 2.28 -7.22 1.42
C VAL A 79 2.42 -8.66 1.92
N ILE A 80 1.32 -9.34 2.25
CA ILE A 80 1.35 -10.75 2.66
C ILE A 80 1.85 -11.63 1.53
N GLY A 81 1.34 -11.44 0.31
CA GLY A 81 1.78 -12.19 -0.87
C GLY A 81 3.27 -12.00 -1.15
N PHE A 82 3.76 -10.76 -1.05
CA PHE A 82 5.18 -10.45 -1.20
C PHE A 82 6.02 -11.04 -0.07
N ALA A 83 5.54 -11.01 1.18
CA ALA A 83 6.20 -11.66 2.31
C ALA A 83 6.34 -13.18 2.06
N ILE A 84 5.26 -13.86 1.67
CA ILE A 84 5.29 -15.30 1.35
C ILE A 84 6.30 -15.58 0.23
N PHE A 85 6.28 -14.78 -0.84
CA PHE A 85 7.24 -14.90 -1.94
C PHE A 85 8.69 -14.81 -1.44
N LEU A 86 9.00 -13.83 -0.59
CA LEU A 86 10.33 -13.69 0.00
C LEU A 86 10.68 -14.85 0.94
N PHE A 87 9.76 -15.31 1.79
CA PHE A 87 9.95 -16.49 2.65
C PHE A 87 10.30 -17.74 1.84
N THR A 88 9.71 -17.92 0.64
CA THR A 88 10.01 -19.07 -0.21
C THR A 88 11.36 -18.97 -0.93
N ARG A 89 11.88 -17.75 -1.14
CA ARG A 89 13.11 -17.52 -1.92
C ARG A 89 14.34 -17.24 -1.07
N MET A 90 14.18 -16.68 0.12
CA MET A 90 15.27 -16.25 1.00
C MET A 90 15.19 -17.00 2.32
N SER A 91 16.28 -17.68 2.71
CA SER A 91 16.35 -18.35 4.01
C SER A 91 16.70 -17.40 5.17
N ASN A 92 17.27 -16.23 4.87
CA ASN A 92 17.73 -15.25 5.85
C ASN A 92 16.92 -13.97 5.77
N PHE A 93 16.16 -13.67 6.82
CA PHE A 93 15.44 -12.41 6.97
C PHE A 93 16.38 -11.36 7.53
N MET A 94 16.75 -10.39 6.70
CA MET A 94 17.53 -9.23 7.13
C MET A 94 16.59 -8.13 7.62
N TYR A 95 17.05 -7.30 8.57
CA TYR A 95 16.25 -6.21 9.14
C TYR A 95 15.69 -5.24 8.09
N GLY A 96 16.41 -5.01 6.99
CA GLY A 96 15.94 -4.17 5.88
C GLY A 96 14.66 -4.68 5.21
N THR A 97 14.52 -6.01 5.09
CA THR A 97 13.31 -6.63 4.53
C THR A 97 12.09 -6.40 5.42
N LEU A 98 12.27 -6.41 6.74
CA LEU A 98 11.21 -6.14 7.70
C LEU A 98 10.67 -4.71 7.56
N ILE A 99 11.55 -3.72 7.37
CA ILE A 99 11.17 -2.32 7.20
C ILE A 99 10.42 -2.12 5.88
N MET A 100 10.91 -2.72 4.79
CA MET A 100 10.24 -2.67 3.47
C MET A 100 8.84 -3.26 3.50
N LEU A 101 8.59 -4.32 4.28
CA LEU A 101 7.26 -4.91 4.44
C LEU A 101 6.39 -4.16 5.46
N GLY A 102 6.99 -3.68 6.55
CA GLY A 102 6.28 -3.11 7.70
C GLY A 102 5.60 -1.77 7.38
N ILE A 103 6.26 -0.89 6.63
CA ILE A 103 5.68 0.42 6.28
C ILE A 103 4.42 0.28 5.41
N PRO A 104 4.43 -0.42 4.25
CA PRO A 104 3.22 -0.60 3.46
C PRO A 104 2.14 -1.40 4.18
N PHE A 105 2.52 -2.34 5.07
CA PHE A 105 1.56 -3.01 5.94
C PHE A 105 0.83 -2.02 6.87
N LEU A 106 1.59 -1.13 7.53
CA LEU A 106 1.03 -0.14 8.43
C LEU A 106 0.07 0.81 7.72
N ILE A 107 0.42 1.24 6.49
CA ILE A 107 -0.44 2.09 5.65
C ILE A 107 -1.74 1.34 5.31
N GLY A 108 -1.64 0.07 4.94
CA GLY A 108 -2.80 -0.78 4.64
C GLY A 108 -3.70 -0.98 5.86
N ALA A 109 -3.10 -1.25 7.01
CA ALA A 109 -3.81 -1.36 8.29
C ALA A 109 -4.52 -0.06 8.65
N MET A 110 -3.87 1.10 8.48
CA MET A 110 -4.50 2.41 8.72
C MET A 110 -5.69 2.67 7.78
N PHE A 111 -5.61 2.25 6.51
CA PHE A 111 -6.75 2.33 5.58
C PHE A 111 -7.94 1.48 6.07
N VAL A 112 -7.68 0.24 6.50
CA VAL A 112 -8.72 -0.65 7.02
C VAL A 112 -9.30 -0.10 8.34
N VAL A 113 -8.46 0.38 9.25
CA VAL A 113 -8.87 0.99 10.52
C VAL A 113 -9.74 2.22 10.28
N ASN A 114 -9.36 3.12 9.36
CA ASN A 114 -10.14 4.30 9.03
C ASN A 114 -11.56 3.93 8.56
N TYR A 115 -11.67 2.87 7.75
CA TYR A 115 -12.94 2.44 7.20
C TYR A 115 -13.81 1.70 8.22
N TYR A 116 -13.25 0.75 8.97
CA TYR A 116 -14.03 -0.10 9.88
C TYR A 116 -14.28 0.53 11.26
N LEU A 117 -13.32 1.28 11.81
CA LEU A 117 -13.42 1.84 13.17
C LEU A 117 -13.96 3.27 13.16
N LEU A 118 -13.55 4.11 12.21
CA LEU A 118 -14.04 5.49 12.09
C LEU A 118 -15.27 5.64 11.18
N GLY A 119 -15.64 4.57 10.46
CA GLY A 119 -16.81 4.54 9.58
C GLY A 119 -18.16 4.30 10.26
N LYS A 120 -18.20 4.31 11.59
CA LYS A 120 -19.42 4.04 12.36
C LYS A 120 -19.71 5.21 13.30
N ALA A 121 -20.45 6.19 12.78
CA ALA A 121 -21.46 6.86 13.59
C ALA A 121 -22.81 6.29 13.14
N PRO A 122 -23.44 5.37 13.89
CA PRO A 122 -24.87 5.21 13.85
C PRO A 122 -25.42 6.33 14.72
N ASP A 123 -25.75 7.45 14.11
CA ASP A 123 -26.75 8.37 14.63
C ASP A 123 -28.13 7.70 14.53
N ASP A 124 -28.36 6.73 15.41
CA ASP A 124 -29.71 6.45 15.91
C ASP A 124 -29.76 6.93 17.36
N ASN A 125 -29.89 8.24 17.52
CA ASN A 125 -30.68 8.77 18.61
C ASN A 125 -31.87 9.47 17.95
N THR A 126 -32.82 8.69 17.44
CA THR A 126 -34.17 9.24 17.27
C THR A 126 -34.73 9.55 18.66
N PRO A 127 -35.05 10.82 19.00
CA PRO A 127 -35.99 11.04 20.08
C PRO A 127 -37.34 10.56 19.52
N SER A 128 -37.79 9.38 19.96
CA SER A 128 -39.21 9.05 19.85
C SER A 128 -39.94 9.99 20.80
N ASP A 129 -40.26 11.19 20.31
CA ASP A 129 -41.16 12.10 20.99
C ASP A 129 -42.46 11.33 21.26
N SER A 130 -42.69 11.15 22.57
CA SER A 130 -43.84 10.49 23.20
C SER A 130 -45.10 11.34 23.13
#